data_AF-A0A6A3H5H3-F1
#
_entry.id   AF-A0A6A3H5H3-F1
#
_cell.length_a   1.000
_cell.length_b   1.000
_cell.length_c   1.000
_cell.angle_alpha   90.00
_cell.angle_beta   90.00
_cell.angle_gamma   90.00
#
_symmetry.space_group_name_H-M   'P 1'
#
loop_
_entity.id
_entity.type
_entity.pdbx_description
1 polymer ?
#
loop_
_entity_poly.entity_id
_entity_poly.type
_entity_poly.pdbx_seq_one_letter_code
_entity_poly.pdbx_strand_id
1 'polypeptide(L)'
;MKTLSTLGLAICATLVGMTDLSVEASSSDPGSLRVYSDLSADAKGPKADCSGHRFQKVTSLQARVQGDMPQWNADKQRFVSEYYSTFDTKYRAVLDTVNMAAVEGALKYVQAECINKPVIADCKRKNNIKYVVFYQTTVVQPAAS
;
A
#
# COMPACT_ATOMS: atom_id res chain seq x y z
N MET A 1 -53.19 38.43 -1.39
CA MET A 1 -52.41 37.29 -1.92
C MET A 1 -51.00 37.76 -2.18
N LYS A 2 -50.03 37.05 -1.61
CA LYS A 2 -48.64 37.49 -1.38
C LYS A 2 -47.81 37.40 -2.66
N THR A 3 -47.14 38.48 -3.03
CA THR A 3 -46.08 38.54 -4.04
C THR A 3 -44.78 38.03 -3.40
N LEU A 4 -44.23 36.92 -3.90
CA LEU A 4 -42.98 36.35 -3.42
C LEU A 4 -41.79 36.98 -4.15
N SER A 5 -40.84 37.41 -3.31
CA SER A 5 -39.55 38.02 -3.59
C SER A 5 -38.58 37.07 -4.31
N THR A 6 -37.96 37.57 -5.37
CA THR A 6 -36.76 37.03 -6.01
C THR A 6 -35.53 37.24 -5.12
N LEU A 7 -35.02 36.17 -4.51
CA LEU A 7 -33.69 36.14 -3.91
C LEU A 7 -32.75 35.37 -4.84
N GLY A 8 -31.75 36.08 -5.36
CA GLY A 8 -30.66 35.51 -6.12
C GLY A 8 -29.78 34.61 -5.25
N LEU A 9 -29.32 33.51 -5.84
CA LEU A 9 -28.20 32.73 -5.34
C LEU A 9 -27.13 32.75 -6.43
N ALA A 10 -26.15 33.63 -6.27
CA ALA A 10 -24.97 33.70 -7.10
C ALA A 10 -24.12 32.44 -6.82
N ILE A 11 -23.99 31.58 -7.83
CA ILE A 11 -23.09 30.44 -7.82
C ILE A 11 -21.68 31.00 -8.04
N CYS A 12 -20.91 31.16 -6.96
CA CYS A 12 -19.50 31.49 -7.03
C CYS A 12 -18.73 30.22 -7.40
N ALA A 13 -18.42 30.06 -8.68
CA ALA A 13 -17.56 29.00 -9.19
C ALA A 13 -16.11 29.32 -8.79
N THR A 14 -15.60 28.68 -7.73
CA THR A 14 -14.18 28.68 -7.42
C THR A 14 -13.46 27.72 -8.38
N LEU A 15 -12.87 28.29 -9.43
CA LEU A 15 -11.82 27.62 -10.20
C LEU A 15 -10.63 27.36 -9.28
N VAL A 16 -10.36 26.09 -8.98
CA VAL A 16 -9.05 25.67 -8.49
C VAL A 16 -8.20 25.37 -9.72
N GLY A 17 -7.21 26.23 -9.96
CA GLY A 17 -6.26 26.09 -11.06
C GLY A 17 -5.47 24.79 -10.94
N MET A 18 -5.48 24.00 -12.01
CA MET A 18 -4.50 22.96 -12.26
C MET A 18 -3.15 23.65 -12.50
N THR A 19 -2.24 23.54 -11.54
CA THR A 19 -0.83 23.86 -11.79
C THR A 19 -0.20 22.60 -12.36
N ASP A 20 0.37 22.72 -13.56
CA ASP A 20 1.16 21.68 -14.22
C ASP A 20 2.29 21.23 -13.31
N LEU A 21 2.25 19.98 -12.87
CA LEU A 21 3.38 19.33 -12.24
C LEU A 21 4.21 18.69 -13.37
N SER A 22 5.15 19.48 -13.91
CA SER A 22 6.17 18.98 -14.84
C SER A 22 7.00 17.91 -14.14
N VAL A 23 6.87 16.66 -14.61
CA VAL A 23 7.77 15.56 -14.24
C VAL A 23 9.03 15.70 -15.09
N GLU A 24 10.11 16.22 -14.51
CA GLU A 24 11.44 16.11 -15.11
C GLU A 24 11.89 14.65 -15.06
N ALA A 25 12.00 14.02 -16.24
CA ALA A 25 12.58 12.70 -16.40
C ALA A 25 14.09 12.80 -16.13
N SER A 26 14.53 12.25 -14.99
CA SER A 26 15.96 12.07 -14.71
C SER A 26 16.52 10.98 -15.63
N SER A 27 17.53 11.34 -16.42
CA SER A 27 18.20 10.47 -17.38
C SER A 27 18.88 9.30 -16.68
N SER A 28 18.59 8.09 -17.15
CA SER A 28 19.22 6.85 -16.70
C SER A 28 20.64 6.75 -17.27
N ASP A 29 21.64 6.72 -16.39
CA ASP A 29 23.04 6.50 -16.74
C ASP A 29 23.27 4.98 -16.95
N PRO A 30 23.60 4.52 -18.18
CA PRO A 30 23.77 3.10 -18.46
C PRO A 30 25.22 2.71 -18.15
N GLY A 31 25.58 2.65 -16.87
CA GLY A 31 27.00 2.61 -16.51
C GLY A 31 27.37 2.03 -15.15
N SER A 32 26.60 1.11 -14.57
CA SER A 32 27.05 0.43 -13.34
C SER A 32 26.58 -1.02 -13.21
N LEU A 33 26.93 -1.85 -14.20
CA LEU A 33 27.01 -3.29 -14.00
C LEU A 33 28.36 -3.61 -13.34
N ARG A 34 28.41 -3.60 -12.00
CA ARG A 34 29.58 -4.13 -11.29
C ARG A 34 29.52 -5.64 -11.29
N VAL A 35 30.18 -6.23 -12.29
CA VAL A 35 30.57 -7.63 -12.33
C VAL A 35 31.50 -7.91 -11.14
N TYR A 36 31.14 -8.88 -10.31
CA TYR A 36 31.98 -9.39 -9.23
C TYR A 36 33.12 -10.21 -9.84
N SER A 37 34.31 -9.63 -9.89
CA SER A 37 35.56 -10.35 -10.12
C SER A 37 36.61 -9.71 -9.25
N ASP A 38 37.04 -10.44 -8.21
CA ASP A 38 38.46 -10.62 -7.87
C ASP A 38 38.56 -11.51 -6.63
N LEU A 39 38.76 -12.80 -6.88
CA LEU A 39 39.30 -13.77 -5.94
C LEU A 39 40.82 -13.72 -6.07
N SER A 40 41.51 -13.17 -5.09
CA SER A 40 42.95 -13.38 -4.91
C SER A 40 43.26 -13.60 -3.43
N ALA A 41 43.92 -14.72 -3.18
CA ALA A 41 44.22 -15.29 -1.88
C ALA A 41 45.34 -14.55 -1.12
N ASP A 42 45.34 -14.81 0.19
CA ASP A 42 46.44 -14.65 1.14
C ASP A 42 46.74 -13.24 1.70
N ALA A 43 45.90 -12.83 2.65
CA ALA A 43 46.35 -12.06 3.81
C ALA A 43 45.42 -12.37 4.98
N LYS A 44 45.98 -13.00 6.03
CA LYS A 44 45.45 -13.19 7.39
C LYS A 44 44.07 -12.56 7.60
N GLY A 45 43.02 -13.32 7.27
CA GLY A 45 41.66 -12.80 7.21
C GLY A 45 41.26 -12.17 8.55
N PRO A 46 40.54 -11.03 8.54
CA PRO A 46 39.96 -10.52 9.77
C PRO A 46 39.11 -11.64 10.37
N LYS A 47 39.31 -11.94 11.66
CA LYS A 47 38.34 -12.74 12.41
C LYS A 47 36.98 -12.10 12.13
N ALA A 48 36.11 -12.80 11.40
CA ALA A 48 34.73 -12.38 11.25
C ALA A 48 34.16 -12.33 12.67
N ASP A 49 34.05 -11.12 13.19
CA ASP A 49 33.32 -10.89 14.40
C ASP A 49 31.87 -11.26 14.11
N CYS A 50 31.39 -12.36 14.70
CA CYS A 50 30.00 -12.78 14.63
C CYS A 50 29.06 -11.76 15.33
N SER A 51 29.54 -10.59 15.77
CA SER A 51 28.76 -9.49 16.32
C SER A 51 28.32 -8.41 15.30
N GLY A 52 28.46 -8.64 13.99
CA GLY A 52 28.33 -7.55 13.01
C GLY A 52 27.09 -7.48 12.10
N HIS A 53 26.34 -8.56 11.88
CA HIS A 53 25.30 -8.59 10.84
C HIS A 53 23.90 -8.49 11.42
N ARG A 54 23.52 -7.27 11.84
CA ARG A 54 22.13 -6.97 12.22
C ARG A 54 21.32 -6.72 10.95
N PHE A 55 20.25 -7.48 10.77
CA PHE A 55 19.28 -7.19 9.71
C PHE A 55 18.68 -5.82 9.94
N GLN A 56 18.73 -4.99 8.90
CA GLN A 56 18.14 -3.67 8.93
C GLN A 56 16.62 -3.78 8.91
N LYS A 57 15.99 -2.79 9.54
CA LYS A 57 14.54 -2.63 9.51
C LYS A 57 14.13 -2.22 8.09
N VAL A 58 13.30 -3.03 7.42
CA VAL A 58 12.84 -2.76 6.05
C VAL A 58 11.38 -2.35 6.08
N THR A 59 11.09 -1.10 5.68
CA THR A 59 9.73 -0.60 5.52
C THR A 59 9.20 -0.97 4.14
N SER A 60 8.01 -1.56 4.09
CA SER A 60 7.33 -1.94 2.85
C SER A 60 5.96 -1.28 2.81
N LEU A 61 5.58 -0.77 1.63
CA LEU A 61 4.21 -0.41 1.33
C LEU A 61 3.51 -1.60 0.68
N GLN A 62 2.39 -2.00 1.25
CA GLN A 62 1.57 -3.08 0.74
C GLN A 62 0.13 -2.59 0.59
N ALA A 63 -0.63 -3.26 -0.27
CA ALA A 63 -2.03 -2.98 -0.48
C ALA A 63 -2.85 -4.26 -0.37
N ARG A 64 -4.07 -4.12 0.17
CA ARG A 64 -5.08 -5.17 0.21
C ARG A 64 -6.32 -4.69 -0.51
N VAL A 65 -6.86 -5.56 -1.35
CA VAL A 65 -8.11 -5.31 -2.07
C VAL A 65 -9.22 -6.04 -1.32
N GLN A 66 -10.21 -5.31 -0.81
CA GLN A 66 -11.25 -5.89 0.06
C GLN A 66 -12.65 -5.27 -0.17
N GLY A 67 -13.68 -6.00 0.27
CA GLY A 67 -15.09 -5.59 0.16
C GLY A 67 -15.59 -4.80 1.37
N ASP A 68 -15.06 -5.09 2.55
CA ASP A 68 -15.37 -4.42 3.82
C ASP A 68 -14.43 -3.23 4.07
N MET A 69 -14.94 -2.22 4.78
CA MET A 69 -14.17 -1.05 5.17
C MET A 69 -13.50 -1.30 6.52
N PRO A 70 -12.17 -1.14 6.65
CA PRO A 70 -11.52 -1.21 7.96
C PRO A 70 -12.14 -0.23 8.95
N GLN A 71 -12.42 -0.71 10.16
CA GLN A 71 -13.04 0.09 11.21
C GLN A 71 -11.97 0.70 12.10
N TRP A 72 -12.07 2.00 12.38
CA TRP A 72 -11.20 2.65 13.34
C TRP A 72 -11.55 2.21 14.77
N ASN A 73 -10.59 1.62 15.48
CA ASN A 73 -10.71 1.36 16.90
C ASN A 73 -10.02 2.49 17.68
N ALA A 74 -10.83 3.32 18.36
CA ALA A 74 -10.33 4.48 19.11
C ALA A 74 -9.47 4.09 20.32
N ASP A 75 -9.83 3.02 21.03
CA ASP A 75 -9.14 2.60 22.25
C ASP A 75 -7.71 2.12 22.00
N LYS A 76 -7.48 1.47 20.85
CA LYS A 76 -6.17 0.94 20.45
C LYS A 76 -5.49 1.81 19.41
N GLN A 77 -6.19 2.82 18.87
CA GLN A 77 -5.75 3.69 17.77
C GLN A 77 -5.29 2.92 16.53
N ARG A 78 -6.02 1.86 16.15
CA ARG A 78 -5.72 1.02 14.99
C ARG A 78 -6.96 0.78 14.15
N PHE A 79 -6.77 0.61 12.85
CA PHE A 79 -7.79 -0.01 12.01
C PHE A 79 -7.89 -1.51 12.30
N VAL A 80 -9.11 -2.04 12.32
CA VAL A 80 -9.43 -3.45 12.57
C VAL A 80 -10.49 -3.93 11.58
N SER A 81 -10.68 -5.25 11.45
CA SER A 81 -11.73 -5.81 10.60
C SER A 81 -13.13 -5.50 11.14
N GLU A 82 -14.10 -5.36 10.23
CA GLU A 82 -15.53 -5.32 10.59
C GLU A 82 -15.97 -6.63 11.25
N TYR A 83 -15.44 -7.75 10.76
CA TYR A 83 -15.75 -9.11 11.21
C TYR A 83 -15.08 -9.44 12.55
N TYR A 84 -15.51 -10.53 13.20
CA TYR A 84 -15.09 -11.01 14.53
C TYR A 84 -15.57 -10.17 15.72
N SER A 85 -15.26 -10.59 16.95
CA SER A 85 -15.78 -9.98 18.19
C SER A 85 -14.70 -9.35 19.07
N THR A 86 -13.51 -9.95 19.14
CA THR A 86 -12.43 -9.46 20.02
C THR A 86 -11.43 -8.62 19.26
N PHE A 87 -10.84 -7.60 19.90
CA PHE A 87 -9.84 -6.75 19.26
C PHE A 87 -8.73 -7.57 18.57
N ASP A 88 -8.16 -8.58 19.23
CA ASP A 88 -7.06 -9.36 18.68
C ASP A 88 -7.45 -10.14 17.42
N THR A 89 -8.66 -10.70 17.38
CA THR A 89 -9.13 -11.41 16.18
C THR A 89 -9.42 -10.42 15.05
N LYS A 90 -10.04 -9.28 15.34
CA LYS A 90 -10.27 -8.21 14.34
C LYS A 90 -8.97 -7.63 13.79
N TYR A 91 -7.99 -7.42 14.66
CA TYR A 91 -6.70 -6.83 14.32
C TYR A 91 -5.83 -7.81 13.51
N ARG A 92 -5.84 -9.10 13.85
CA ARG A 92 -5.15 -10.12 13.02
C ARG A 92 -5.81 -10.29 11.65
N ALA A 93 -7.14 -10.26 11.60
CA ALA A 93 -7.87 -10.41 10.34
C ALA A 93 -7.62 -9.28 9.34
N VAL A 94 -7.40 -8.05 9.82
CA VAL A 94 -7.08 -6.92 8.93
C VAL A 94 -5.64 -6.95 8.43
N LEU A 95 -4.74 -7.67 9.12
CA LEU A 95 -3.32 -7.83 8.80
C LEU A 95 -2.99 -9.20 8.17
N ASP A 96 -3.98 -9.91 7.66
CA ASP A 96 -3.78 -11.19 7.00
C ASP A 96 -2.97 -11.03 5.71
N THR A 97 -1.71 -11.48 5.75
CA THR A 97 -0.74 -11.31 4.67
C THR A 97 -1.03 -12.17 3.45
N VAL A 98 -1.88 -13.19 3.55
CA VAL A 98 -2.30 -14.01 2.40
C VAL A 98 -2.97 -13.15 1.33
N ASN A 99 -3.68 -12.10 1.77
CA ASN A 99 -4.44 -11.21 0.91
C ASN A 99 -3.74 -9.85 0.68
N MET A 100 -2.55 -9.64 1.24
CA MET A 100 -1.75 -8.43 1.02
C MET A 100 -0.77 -8.66 -0.13
N ALA A 101 -0.68 -7.67 -1.02
CA ALA A 101 0.24 -7.69 -2.15
C ALA A 101 1.03 -6.39 -2.22
N ALA A 102 2.07 -6.37 -3.07
CA ALA A 102 2.67 -5.11 -3.51
C ALA A 102 1.60 -4.23 -4.18
N VAL A 103 1.75 -2.91 -4.11
CA VAL A 103 0.76 -1.95 -4.63
C VAL A 103 0.43 -2.20 -6.10
N GLU A 104 1.45 -2.41 -6.93
CA GLU A 104 1.27 -2.73 -8.35
C GLU A 104 0.50 -4.05 -8.55
N GLY A 105 0.87 -5.09 -7.81
CA GLY A 105 0.21 -6.39 -7.87
C GLY A 105 -1.27 -6.32 -7.47
N ALA A 106 -1.58 -5.54 -6.43
CA ALA A 106 -2.96 -5.30 -6.00
C ALA A 106 -3.79 -4.60 -7.08
N LEU A 107 -3.23 -3.58 -7.75
CA LEU A 107 -3.92 -2.87 -8.83
C LEU A 107 -4.08 -3.73 -10.08
N LYS A 108 -3.09 -4.55 -10.42
CA LYS A 108 -3.19 -5.54 -11.50
C LYS A 108 -4.28 -6.58 -11.22
N TYR A 109 -4.40 -7.05 -9.97
CA TYR A 109 -5.47 -7.95 -9.56
C TYR A 109 -6.87 -7.32 -9.67
N VAL A 110 -7.02 -6.04 -9.31
CA VAL A 110 -8.30 -5.32 -9.49
C VAL A 110 -8.74 -5.33 -10.96
N GLN A 111 -7.81 -5.05 -11.87
CA GLN A 111 -8.10 -4.98 -13.30
C GLN A 111 -8.38 -6.35 -13.90
N ALA A 112 -7.54 -7.35 -13.61
CA ALA A 112 -7.61 -8.67 -14.23
C ALA A 112 -8.80 -9.51 -13.72
N GLU A 113 -9.14 -9.40 -12.43
CA GLU A 113 -10.05 -10.34 -11.77
C GLU A 113 -11.30 -9.66 -11.20
N CYS A 114 -11.20 -8.39 -10.77
CA CYS A 114 -12.30 -7.76 -10.02
C CYS A 114 -13.26 -6.97 -10.90
N ILE A 115 -12.78 -6.41 -12.01
CA ILE A 115 -13.53 -5.52 -12.93
C ILE A 115 -13.59 -6.07 -14.37
N ASN A 116 -12.81 -7.10 -14.68
CA ASN A 116 -12.70 -7.65 -16.03
C ASN A 116 -14.05 -8.19 -16.55
N LYS A 117 -14.62 -7.55 -17.57
CA LYS A 117 -15.94 -7.86 -18.16
C LYS A 117 -16.19 -9.35 -18.44
N PRO A 118 -15.27 -10.12 -19.06
CA PRO A 118 -15.43 -11.56 -19.25
C PRO A 118 -15.48 -12.38 -17.95
N VAL A 119 -14.97 -11.86 -16.83
CA VAL A 119 -14.89 -12.56 -15.53
C VAL A 119 -16.06 -12.17 -14.60
N ILE A 120 -16.65 -10.98 -14.80
CA ILE A 120 -17.75 -10.47 -13.98
C ILE A 120 -19.12 -10.71 -14.64
N ALA A 121 -20.04 -11.32 -13.89
CA ALA A 121 -21.45 -11.38 -14.23
C ALA A 121 -22.20 -10.18 -13.63
N ASP A 122 -23.28 -9.73 -14.28
CA ASP A 122 -24.23 -8.74 -13.76
C ASP A 122 -23.63 -7.37 -13.37
N CYS A 123 -22.51 -6.95 -13.99
CA CYS A 123 -21.79 -5.71 -13.67
C CYS A 123 -21.39 -5.60 -12.18
N LYS A 124 -21.31 -6.72 -11.46
CA LYS A 124 -20.88 -6.76 -10.06
C LYS A 124 -19.39 -7.08 -9.99
N ARG A 125 -18.66 -6.32 -9.17
CA ARG A 125 -17.26 -6.64 -8.89
C ARG A 125 -17.16 -7.99 -8.20
N LYS A 126 -16.13 -8.77 -8.56
CA LYS A 126 -15.83 -10.05 -7.88
C LYS A 126 -15.74 -9.81 -6.37
N ASN A 127 -16.36 -10.68 -5.59
CA ASN A 127 -16.43 -10.61 -4.13
C ASN A 127 -16.94 -9.27 -3.54
N ASN A 128 -17.71 -8.48 -4.30
CA ASN A 128 -18.18 -7.15 -3.88
C ASN A 128 -17.07 -6.22 -3.39
N ILE A 129 -15.88 -6.32 -4.01
CA ILE A 129 -14.72 -5.49 -3.67
C ILE A 129 -15.05 -4.00 -3.87
N LYS A 130 -14.64 -3.17 -2.90
CA LYS A 130 -14.93 -1.73 -2.87
C LYS A 130 -13.72 -0.88 -2.48
N TYR A 131 -12.77 -1.46 -1.73
CA TYR A 131 -11.69 -0.71 -1.10
C TYR A 131 -10.32 -1.27 -1.49
N VAL A 132 -9.37 -0.36 -1.68
CA VAL A 132 -7.94 -0.66 -1.71
C VAL A 132 -7.34 -0.03 -0.45
N VAL A 133 -6.89 -0.88 0.47
CA VAL A 133 -6.38 -0.48 1.78
C VAL A 133 -4.87 -0.54 1.75
N PHE A 134 -4.21 0.56 2.11
CA PHE A 134 -2.76 0.66 2.13
C PHE A 134 -2.22 0.42 3.53
N TYR A 135 -1.13 -0.34 3.59
CA TYR A 135 -0.42 -0.65 4.82
C TYR A 135 1.04 -0.27 4.65
N GLN A 136 1.55 0.49 5.61
CA GLN A 136 2.97 0.60 5.83
C GLN A 136 3.35 -0.46 6.86
N THR A 137 4.00 -1.52 6.40
CA THR A 137 4.53 -2.56 7.29
C THR A 137 6.01 -2.35 7.47
N THR A 138 6.52 -2.84 8.60
CA THR A 138 7.95 -2.87 8.80
C THR A 138 8.39 -4.22 9.32
N VAL A 139 9.36 -4.80 8.62
CA VAL A 139 9.88 -6.13 8.90
C VAL A 139 11.32 -5.98 9.41
N VAL A 140 11.63 -6.72 10.47
CA VAL A 140 12.99 -6.87 10.99
C VAL A 140 13.19 -8.34 11.31
N GLN A 141 14.34 -8.88 10.92
CA GLN A 141 14.72 -10.22 11.34
C GLN A 141 15.35 -10.13 12.74
N PRO A 142 14.79 -10.83 13.74
CA PRO A 142 15.37 -10.86 15.08
C PRO A 142 16.73 -11.55 15.05
N ALA A 143 17.59 -11.22 16.02
CA ALA A 143 18.84 -11.94 16.22
C ALA A 143 18.54 -13.40 16.59
N ALA A 144 19.34 -14.33 16.07
CA ALA A 144 19.29 -15.72 16.53
C ALA A 144 19.67 -15.74 18.02
N SER A 145 18.76 -16.23 18.86
CA SER A 145 18.94 -16.42 20.30
C SER A 145 19.27 -17.87 20.62
#